data_AF-A0A438MH63-F1
#
_entry.id   AF-A0A438MH63-F1
#
_cell.length_a   1.000
_cell.length_b   1.000
_cell.length_c   1.000
_cell.angle_alpha   90.00
_cell.angle_beta   90.00
_cell.angle_gamma   90.00
#
_symmetry.space_group_name_H-M   'P 1'
#
loop_
_entity.id
_entity.type
_entity.pdbx_description
1 polymer ?
#
loop_
_entity_poly.entity_id
_entity_poly.type
_entity_poly.pdbx_seq_one_letter_code
_entity_poly.pdbx_strand_id
1 'polypeptide(L)'
;MRLLLDENVPKPLHRILTTFLLNHEIVHLLELDGWSGTRDESLYPLAAADGFDVILTNDGRQMQRPREVAAIAASGIHRIEYPHKHPGLVGMGVAVATVSAGLPGALALLEESDGQRLITLRGVDPTTVSRMRFIDPAKTPPKFWPSIL
;
A
#
# COMPACT_ATOMS: atom_id res chain seq x y z
N MET A 1 15.75 2.51 -3.56
CA MET A 1 14.88 3.71 -3.54
C MET A 1 14.51 4.09 -2.12
N ARG A 2 14.23 5.37 -1.89
CA ARG A 2 13.73 5.97 -0.66
C ARG A 2 12.22 6.19 -0.77
N LEU A 3 11.44 5.46 0.04
CA LEU A 3 9.98 5.41 0.02
C LEU A 3 9.41 6.17 1.22
N LEU A 4 8.53 7.12 0.95
CA LEU A 4 7.73 7.81 1.95
C LEU A 4 6.35 7.16 2.07
N LEU A 5 5.97 6.78 3.28
CA LEU A 5 4.60 6.37 3.60
C LEU A 5 3.81 7.60 4.06
N ASP A 6 2.77 7.94 3.31
CA ASP A 6 1.88 9.06 3.59
C ASP A 6 1.21 8.95 4.98
N GLU A 7 0.71 10.06 5.51
CA GLU A 7 0.09 10.15 6.84
C GLU A 7 -1.12 9.22 6.99
N ASN A 8 -1.84 8.99 5.89
CA ASN A 8 -2.99 8.08 5.84
C ASN A 8 -2.60 6.60 5.81
N VAL A 9 -1.33 6.26 5.60
CA VAL A 9 -0.85 4.88 5.63
C VAL A 9 -0.77 4.42 7.10
N PRO A 10 -1.34 3.26 7.46
CA PRO A 10 -1.28 2.82 8.86
C PRO A 10 0.13 2.42 9.31
N LYS A 11 0.58 2.91 10.47
CA LYS A 11 1.85 2.53 11.11
C LYS A 11 2.11 1.01 11.19
N PRO A 12 1.14 0.12 11.44
CA PRO A 12 1.39 -1.32 11.40
C PRO A 12 1.98 -1.80 10.06
N LEU A 13 1.61 -1.16 8.95
CA LEU A 13 2.14 -1.49 7.64
C LEU A 13 3.62 -1.12 7.52
N HIS A 14 4.01 0.05 8.01
CA HIS A 14 5.40 0.50 8.03
C HIS A 14 6.33 -0.54 8.67
N ARG A 15 5.94 -1.09 9.83
CA ARG A 15 6.70 -2.13 10.52
C ARG A 15 6.85 -3.41 9.68
N ILE A 16 5.79 -3.82 8.99
CA ILE A 16 5.84 -5.00 8.11
C ILE A 16 6.79 -4.73 6.94
N LEU A 17 6.65 -3.58 6.29
CA LEU A 17 7.46 -3.24 5.11
C LEU A 17 8.94 -3.15 5.45
N THR A 18 9.30 -2.43 6.52
CA THR A 18 10.70 -2.32 7.00
C THR A 18 11.29 -3.65 7.44
N THR A 19 10.47 -4.64 7.81
CA THR A 19 10.95 -5.98 8.16
C THR A 19 11.34 -6.80 6.92
N PHE A 20 10.66 -6.61 5.79
CA PHE A 20 10.78 -7.52 4.63
C PHE A 20 11.37 -6.88 3.36
N LEU A 21 11.31 -5.55 3.21
CA LEU A 21 11.85 -4.82 2.07
C LEU A 21 13.21 -4.20 2.40
N LEU A 22 14.23 -5.05 2.47
CA LEU A 22 15.55 -4.69 3.03
C LEU A 22 16.41 -3.76 2.15
N ASN A 23 16.11 -3.67 0.85
CA ASN A 23 16.91 -2.89 -0.12
C ASN A 23 16.36 -1.48 -0.36
N HIS A 24 15.36 -1.06 0.42
CA HIS A 24 14.74 0.25 0.31
C HIS A 24 14.75 0.93 1.67
N GLU A 25 14.99 2.24 1.69
CA GLU A 25 14.75 3.05 2.88
C GLU A 25 13.26 3.37 2.92
N ILE A 26 12.57 3.01 4.00
CA ILE A 26 11.13 3.20 4.15
C ILE A 26 10.90 4.07 5.38
N VAL A 27 10.44 5.29 5.13
CA VAL A 27 10.17 6.29 6.17
C VAL A 27 8.66 6.53 6.23
N HIS A 28 8.11 6.58 7.43
CA HIS A 28 6.74 7.03 7.60
C HIS A 28 6.72 8.54 7.83
N LEU A 29 5.83 9.27 7.14
CA LEU A 29 5.68 10.72 7.30
C LEU A 29 5.56 11.15 8.77
N LEU A 30 4.89 10.36 9.60
CA LEU A 30 4.70 10.62 11.04
C LEU A 30 5.97 10.45 11.89
N GLU A 31 7.09 10.02 11.30
CA GLU A 31 8.41 9.95 11.95
C GLU A 31 9.29 11.15 11.58
N LEU A 32 8.83 12.01 10.66
CA LEU A 32 9.54 13.21 10.23
C LEU A 32 9.03 14.44 11.00
N ASP A 33 9.94 15.13 11.67
CA ASP A 33 9.63 16.29 12.50
C ASP A 33 9.04 17.43 11.66
N GLY A 34 7.81 17.83 11.98
CA GLY A 34 7.11 18.94 11.32
C GLY A 34 6.41 18.59 10.01
N TRP A 35 6.38 17.32 9.59
CA TRP A 35 5.74 16.91 8.33
C TRP A 35 4.26 16.54 8.48
N SER A 36 3.79 16.17 9.68
CA SER A 36 2.37 15.85 9.94
C SER A 36 1.45 17.01 9.57
N GLY A 37 0.32 16.70 8.90
CA GLY A 37 -0.64 17.69 8.43
C GLY A 37 -0.18 18.49 7.21
N THR A 38 0.98 18.18 6.62
CA THR A 38 1.42 18.81 5.36
C THR A 38 0.43 18.44 4.26
N ARG A 39 -0.10 19.46 3.58
CA ARG A 39 -1.03 19.23 2.46
C ARG A 39 -0.29 18.63 1.28
N ASP A 40 -0.97 17.80 0.50
CA ASP A 40 -0.41 17.14 -0.69
C ASP A 40 0.27 18.09 -1.68
N GLU A 41 -0.31 19.28 -1.90
CA GLU A 41 0.27 20.33 -2.75
C GLU A 41 1.70 20.74 -2.34
N SER A 42 2.02 20.63 -1.04
CA SER A 42 3.32 20.95 -0.45
C SER A 42 4.15 19.70 -0.14
N LEU A 43 3.49 18.56 0.12
CA LEU A 43 4.14 17.30 0.47
C LEU A 43 5.01 16.77 -0.67
N TYR A 44 4.50 16.75 -1.89
CA TYR A 44 5.25 16.21 -3.04
C TYR A 44 6.53 17.01 -3.35
N PRO A 45 6.50 18.36 -3.45
CA PRO A 45 7.73 19.13 -3.57
C PRO A 45 8.70 18.96 -2.40
N LEU A 46 8.18 18.89 -1.16
CA LEU A 46 8.99 18.70 0.05
C LEU A 46 9.70 17.34 0.03
N ALA A 47 8.97 16.27 -0.29
CA ALA A 47 9.51 14.92 -0.40
C ALA A 47 10.57 14.83 -1.50
N ALA A 48 10.38 15.52 -2.62
CA ALA A 48 11.34 15.53 -3.72
C ALA A 48 12.64 16.25 -3.31
N ALA A 49 12.50 17.39 -2.63
CA ALA A 49 13.63 18.14 -2.10
C ALA A 49 14.41 17.36 -1.03
N ASP A 50 13.75 16.48 -0.27
CA ASP A 50 14.38 15.58 0.70
C ASP A 50 14.91 14.27 0.06
N GLY A 51 14.78 14.10 -1.26
CA GLY A 51 15.32 12.95 -1.97
C GLY A 51 14.51 11.66 -1.84
N PHE A 52 13.20 11.76 -1.58
CA PHE A 52 12.30 10.62 -1.73
C PHE A 52 12.03 10.33 -3.20
N ASP A 53 12.09 9.05 -3.57
CA ASP A 53 11.82 8.59 -4.94
C ASP A 53 10.33 8.27 -5.13
N VAL A 54 9.67 7.80 -4.07
CA VAL A 54 8.33 7.22 -4.13
C VAL A 54 7.49 7.66 -2.93
N ILE A 55 6.21 7.95 -3.15
CA ILE A 55 5.18 8.07 -2.10
C ILE A 55 4.18 6.92 -2.22
N LEU A 56 3.94 6.21 -1.11
CA LEU A 56 2.83 5.27 -0.94
C LEU A 56 1.68 5.95 -0.20
N THR A 57 0.47 5.90 -0.76
CA THR A 57 -0.72 6.54 -0.19
C THR A 57 -1.97 5.66 -0.35
N ASN A 58 -2.99 5.89 0.48
CA ASN A 58 -4.34 5.36 0.26
C ASN A 58 -5.38 6.42 -0.12
N ASP A 59 -4.99 7.69 -0.32
CA ASP A 59 -5.89 8.71 -0.85
C ASP A 59 -6.10 8.54 -2.37
N GLY A 60 -7.12 7.77 -2.73
CA GLY A 60 -7.55 7.56 -4.11
C GLY A 60 -8.24 8.77 -4.77
N ARG A 61 -8.37 9.90 -4.08
CA ARG A 61 -8.93 11.14 -4.64
C ARG A 61 -7.87 12.14 -5.08
N GLN A 62 -6.58 11.92 -4.80
CA GLN A 62 -5.53 12.85 -5.21
C GLN A 62 -5.54 13.11 -6.72
N MET A 63 -5.78 12.07 -7.52
CA MET A 63 -5.86 12.15 -8.98
C MET A 63 -7.11 12.87 -9.51
N GLN A 64 -8.01 13.31 -8.62
CA GLN A 64 -9.23 14.05 -8.96
C GLN A 64 -9.14 15.52 -8.53
N ARG A 65 -8.07 15.93 -7.85
CA ARG A 65 -7.87 17.29 -7.34
C ARG A 65 -6.79 17.99 -8.18
N PRO A 66 -7.13 19.00 -9.01
CA PRO A 66 -6.20 19.57 -9.99
C PRO A 66 -4.87 20.09 -9.41
N ARG A 67 -4.92 20.70 -8.21
CA ARG A 67 -3.72 21.24 -7.56
C ARG A 67 -2.76 20.14 -7.09
N GLU A 68 -3.30 19.05 -6.55
CA GLU A 68 -2.50 17.91 -6.12
C GLU A 68 -1.89 17.20 -7.33
N VAL A 69 -2.67 16.99 -8.40
CA VAL A 69 -2.14 16.44 -9.66
C VAL A 69 -0.98 17.29 -10.21
N ALA A 70 -1.12 18.62 -10.19
CA ALA A 70 -0.05 19.52 -10.63
C ALA A 70 1.20 19.39 -9.75
N ALA A 71 1.05 19.32 -8.43
CA ALA A 71 2.18 19.15 -7.51
C ALA A 71 2.87 17.78 -7.70
N ILE A 72 2.09 16.72 -7.89
CA ILE A 72 2.59 15.37 -8.17
C ILE A 72 3.40 15.35 -9.45
N ALA A 73 2.83 15.88 -10.54
CA ALA A 73 3.51 15.94 -11.83
C ALA A 73 4.81 16.78 -11.76
N ALA A 74 4.77 17.93 -11.09
CA ALA A 74 5.92 18.81 -10.96
C ALA A 74 7.05 18.22 -10.08
N SER A 75 6.71 17.38 -9.10
CA SER A 75 7.70 16.77 -8.21
C SER A 75 8.54 15.67 -8.85
N GLY A 76 8.05 15.02 -9.91
CA GLY A 76 8.70 13.86 -10.52
C GLY A 76 8.66 12.57 -9.68
N ILE A 77 8.17 12.61 -8.43
CA ILE A 77 8.10 11.46 -7.51
C ILE A 77 7.15 10.40 -8.05
N HIS A 78 7.55 9.13 -7.96
CA HIS A 78 6.63 8.03 -8.25
C HIS A 78 5.52 7.94 -7.20
N ARG A 79 4.29 7.69 -7.64
CA ARG A 79 3.16 7.52 -6.73
C ARG A 79 2.68 6.08 -6.78
N ILE A 80 2.57 5.44 -5.63
CA ILE A 80 1.91 4.15 -5.47
C ILE A 80 0.66 4.36 -4.61
N GLU A 81 -0.48 3.96 -5.15
CA GLU A 81 -1.76 3.97 -4.45
C GLU A 81 -2.21 2.54 -4.15
N TYR A 82 -2.85 2.33 -3.01
CA TYR A 82 -3.59 1.10 -2.75
C TYR A 82 -5.00 1.40 -2.20
N PRO A 83 -6.00 0.56 -2.51
CA PRO A 83 -7.35 0.75 -2.00
C PRO A 83 -7.43 0.39 -0.52
N HIS A 84 -8.05 1.26 0.28
CA HIS A 84 -8.43 0.99 1.66
C HIS A 84 -9.91 1.33 1.89
N LYS A 85 -10.80 0.41 1.48
CA LYS A 85 -12.27 0.65 1.49
C LYS A 85 -13.02 0.02 2.67
N HIS A 86 -12.36 -0.87 3.42
CA HIS A 86 -12.99 -1.60 4.52
C HIS A 86 -12.49 -1.05 5.85
N PRO A 87 -13.34 -0.89 6.87
CA PRO A 87 -12.91 -0.46 8.19
C PRO A 87 -12.36 -1.63 9.03
N GLY A 88 -11.73 -1.28 10.15
CA GLY A 88 -11.34 -2.24 11.19
C GLY A 88 -10.34 -3.29 10.74
N LEU A 89 -10.40 -4.47 11.37
CA LEU A 89 -9.44 -5.55 11.15
C LEU A 89 -9.45 -6.08 9.70
N VAL A 90 -10.63 -6.16 9.07
CA VAL A 90 -10.75 -6.57 7.67
C VAL A 90 -10.01 -5.57 6.77
N GLY A 91 -10.24 -4.26 6.99
CA GLY A 91 -9.51 -3.20 6.30
C GLY A 91 -8.00 -3.30 6.42
N MET A 92 -7.52 -3.47 7.65
CA MET A 92 -6.10 -3.62 7.92
C MET A 92 -5.52 -4.86 7.22
N GLY A 93 -6.20 -6.01 7.32
CA GLY A 93 -5.78 -7.24 6.67
C GLY A 93 -5.71 -7.11 5.15
N VAL A 94 -6.70 -6.44 4.53
CA VAL A 94 -6.69 -6.16 3.09
C VAL A 94 -5.55 -5.22 2.72
N ALA A 95 -5.31 -4.15 3.47
CA ALA A 95 -4.22 -3.21 3.20
C ALA A 95 -2.87 -3.91 3.28
N VAL A 96 -2.62 -4.64 4.36
CA VAL A 96 -1.38 -5.41 4.56
C VAL A 96 -1.20 -6.42 3.43
N ALA A 97 -2.22 -7.20 3.10
CA ALA A 97 -2.13 -8.21 2.04
C ALA A 97 -1.89 -7.56 0.66
N THR A 98 -2.61 -6.48 0.35
CA THR A 98 -2.51 -5.77 -0.93
C THR A 98 -1.13 -5.17 -1.12
N VAL A 99 -0.63 -4.44 -0.12
CA VAL A 99 0.67 -3.78 -0.22
C VAL A 99 1.80 -4.81 -0.16
N SER A 100 1.74 -5.80 0.73
CA SER A 100 2.78 -6.84 0.81
C SER A 100 2.90 -7.66 -0.48
N ALA A 101 1.79 -7.92 -1.16
CA ALA A 101 1.79 -8.66 -2.42
C ALA A 101 2.17 -7.78 -3.63
N GLY A 102 1.76 -6.52 -3.65
CA GLY A 102 1.90 -5.65 -4.82
C GLY A 102 3.15 -4.77 -4.80
N LEU A 103 3.58 -4.30 -3.64
CA LEU A 103 4.66 -3.31 -3.52
C LEU A 103 6.00 -3.83 -4.05
N PRO A 104 6.46 -5.08 -3.80
CA PRO A 104 7.74 -5.55 -4.34
C PRO A 104 7.81 -5.46 -5.87
N GLY A 105 6.76 -5.90 -6.56
CA GLY A 105 6.68 -5.83 -8.03
C GLY A 105 6.55 -4.39 -8.54
N ALA A 106 5.85 -3.53 -7.81
CA ALA A 106 5.78 -2.11 -8.14
C ALA A 106 7.17 -1.45 -8.03
N LEU A 107 7.90 -1.67 -6.94
CA LEU A 107 9.24 -1.11 -6.74
C LEU A 107 10.23 -1.59 -7.80
N ALA A 108 10.22 -2.88 -8.16
CA ALA A 108 11.05 -3.40 -9.25
C ALA A 108 10.77 -2.69 -10.59
N LEU A 109 9.49 -2.44 -10.90
CA LEU A 109 9.11 -1.69 -12.11
C LEU A 109 9.61 -0.23 -12.07
N LEU A 110 9.60 0.39 -10.88
CA LEU A 110 10.07 1.76 -10.71
C LEU A 110 11.59 1.87 -10.88
N GLU A 111 12.36 0.90 -10.41
CA GLU A 111 13.83 0.89 -10.56
C GLU A 111 14.30 0.85 -12.02
N GLU A 112 13.50 0.24 -12.90
CA GLU A 112 13.77 0.16 -14.34
C GLU A 112 13.14 1.31 -15.15
N SER A 113 12.49 2.27 -14.50
CA SER A 113 11.73 3.31 -15.18
C SER A 113 12.54 4.58 -15.45
N ASP A 114 12.63 4.99 -16.71
CA ASP A 114 13.28 6.25 -17.13
C ASP A 114 12.46 7.54 -16.82
N GLY A 115 11.42 7.44 -15.98
CA GLY A 115 10.60 8.60 -15.62
C GLY A 115 9.46 8.26 -14.67
N GLN A 116 8.75 9.30 -14.23
CA GLN A 116 7.67 9.19 -13.25
C GLN A 116 6.64 8.11 -13.64
N ARG A 117 6.14 7.40 -12.62
CA ARG A 117 5.09 6.39 -12.75
C ARG A 117 4.05 6.58 -11.66
N LEU A 118 2.80 6.35 -12.03
CA LEU A 118 1.65 6.35 -11.13
C LEU A 118 1.09 4.92 -11.14
N ILE A 119 1.24 4.21 -10.03
CA ILE A 119 0.87 2.80 -9.89
C ILE A 119 -0.31 2.69 -8.94
N THR A 120 -1.34 1.92 -9.33
CA THR A 120 -2.44 1.53 -8.43
C THR A 120 -2.34 0.04 -8.16
N LEU A 121 -2.08 -0.33 -6.91
CA LEU A 121 -2.12 -1.71 -6.46
C LEU A 121 -3.56 -2.23 -6.47
N ARG A 122 -3.75 -3.46 -6.93
CA ARG A 122 -5.07 -4.10 -6.95
C ARG A 122 -5.36 -4.71 -5.59
N GLY A 123 -6.46 -4.26 -4.98
CA GLY A 123 -6.90 -4.72 -3.67
C GLY A 123 -7.18 -6.23 -3.63
N VAL A 124 -6.76 -6.88 -2.55
CA VAL A 124 -7.16 -8.26 -2.24
C VAL A 124 -8.65 -8.29 -1.91
N ASP A 125 -9.40 -9.21 -2.52
CA ASP A 125 -10.82 -9.40 -2.25
C ASP A 125 -11.04 -9.99 -0.84
N PRO A 126 -11.69 -9.26 0.09
CA PRO A 126 -11.94 -9.73 1.45
C PRO A 126 -13.15 -10.64 1.59
N THR A 127 -13.91 -10.92 0.52
CA THR A 127 -15.09 -11.77 0.64
C THR A 127 -14.72 -13.14 1.20
N THR A 128 -15.61 -13.67 2.04
CA THR A 128 -15.48 -15.00 2.65
C THR A 128 -15.06 -16.06 1.64
N VAL A 129 -15.74 -16.12 0.50
CA VAL A 129 -15.47 -17.13 -0.55
C VAL A 129 -14.07 -16.98 -1.12
N SER A 130 -13.57 -15.76 -1.25
CA SER A 130 -12.22 -15.49 -1.75
C SER A 130 -11.13 -15.76 -0.72
N ARG A 131 -11.43 -15.69 0.58
CA ARG A 131 -10.43 -15.79 1.67
C ARG A 131 -10.44 -17.13 2.41
N MET A 132 -11.54 -17.87 2.37
CA MET A 132 -11.64 -19.16 3.06
C MET A 132 -12.43 -20.19 2.26
N ARG A 133 -11.97 -21.43 2.34
CA ARG A 133 -12.76 -22.60 1.97
C ARG A 133 -13.35 -23.19 3.25
N PHE A 134 -14.66 -23.35 3.28
CA PHE A 134 -15.37 -24.03 4.35
C PHE A 134 -15.75 -25.44 3.91
N ILE A 135 -15.54 -26.43 4.78
CA ILE A 135 -15.99 -27.81 4.59
C ILE A 135 -16.73 -28.19 5.86
N ASP A 136 -17.96 -28.68 5.70
CA ASP A 136 -18.73 -29.33 6.77
C ASP A 136 -18.58 -30.84 6.60
N PRO A 137 -17.73 -31.52 7.38
CA PRO A 137 -17.47 -32.94 7.17
C PRO A 137 -18.68 -33.85 7.43
N ALA A 138 -19.72 -33.36 8.14
CA ALA A 138 -20.96 -34.11 8.31
C ALA A 138 -21.82 -34.12 7.04
N LYS A 139 -21.63 -33.14 6.15
CA LYS A 139 -22.37 -33.01 4.87
C LYS A 139 -21.54 -33.36 3.65
N THR A 140 -20.27 -32.96 3.64
CA THR A 140 -19.33 -33.17 2.52
C THR A 140 -17.98 -33.57 3.09
N PRO A 141 -17.85 -34.79 3.64
CA PRO A 141 -16.60 -35.26 4.21
C PRO A 141 -15.47 -35.26 3.16
N PRO A 142 -14.24 -34.86 3.54
CA PRO A 142 -13.07 -35.13 2.73
C PRO A 142 -12.92 -36.64 2.41
N LYS A 143 -12.18 -36.96 1.34
CA LYS A 143 -12.05 -38.35 0.81
C LYS A 143 -11.64 -39.39 1.87
N PHE A 144 -10.83 -39.01 2.85
CA PHE A 144 -10.32 -39.90 3.90
C PHE A 144 -10.86 -39.52 5.28
N TRP A 145 -12.02 -38.86 5.35
CA TRP A 145 -12.63 -38.51 6.63
C TRP A 145 -13.08 -39.77 7.37
N PRO A 146 -12.67 -39.99 8.62
CA PRO A 146 -13.06 -41.17 9.38
C PRO A 146 -14.57 -41.16 9.61
N SER A 147 -15.25 -42.22 9.15
CA SER A 147 -16.63 -42.49 9.52
C SER A 147 -16.63 -42.99 10.97
N ILE A 148 -17.37 -42.31 11.84
CA ILE A 148 -17.68 -42.86 13.17
C ILE A 148 -18.47 -44.15 12.92
N LEU A 149 -17.92 -45.28 13.37
CA LEU A 149 -18.59 -46.59 13.40
C LEU A 149 -19.82 -46.55 14.30
#